data_AF-A0A5B2TF10-F1
#
_entry.id   AF-A0A5B2TF10-F1
#
_cell.length_a   1.000
_cell.length_b   1.000
_cell.length_c   1.000
_cell.angle_alpha   90.00
_cell.angle_beta   90.00
_cell.angle_gamma   90.00
#
_symmetry.space_group_name_H-M   'P 1'
#
loop_
_entity.id
_entity.type
_entity.pdbx_description
1 polymer ?
#
loop_
_entity_poly.entity_id
_entity_poly.type
_entity_poly.pdbx_seq_one_letter_code
_entity_poly.pdbx_strand_id
1 'polypeptide(L)'
;MSDTPKDTPKSDPGRKNGGKGRPPEVTPGAPPAGAGSSPASAPAAPEAKAAPAKPADAARPMEATPPAATVPPKPRPESGTPSVPRPASAPPAPERHDRLALPVAVVSGIVALAALGITLADRGRVDLGRIDRLEQGQASLPALTGQVQALAGQTGQAGQRFAALETALREGAAAQNNQIQALRDQVAGQRSDREALQRAADARIEAAERSLSQRINGAESQLAQRIASAEAALGPRFAAVENAMQQRVAAVERESAERMAAAERASAERLAARDRELDARFAVLQQRESRLDVAERRLAVLVATTAADSALAAGRPLGRALANLPGEAPAALSRYASAAPPTEASLRLSFDDAARAARAQSQPSTEGQTVWESAAQRLGNLVTVRRGEDVVWGDAISGELEEARRALDAGDLPAAVQKVEALPGPVRSAMSGWLGEARGLLAARAALETLRAGGQG
;
A
#
# COMPACT_ATOMS: atom_id res chain seq x y z
N MET A 1 1.36 -36.71 -26.30
CA MET A 1 0.04 -36.75 -25.63
C MET A 1 -0.37 -35.31 -25.46
N SER A 2 -1.17 -34.83 -26.39
CA SER A 2 -1.48 -33.43 -26.63
C SER A 2 -2.96 -33.24 -26.35
N ASP A 3 -3.31 -32.39 -25.39
CA ASP A 3 -4.69 -32.01 -25.11
C ASP A 3 -4.90 -30.56 -25.51
N THR A 4 -5.85 -30.36 -26.43
CA THR A 4 -6.37 -29.07 -26.86
C THR A 4 -7.88 -29.14 -26.73
N PRO A 5 -8.57 -28.22 -26.03
CA PRO A 5 -10.02 -28.10 -26.15
C PRO A 5 -10.36 -27.09 -27.24
N LYS A 6 -11.14 -27.60 -28.20
CA LYS A 6 -11.78 -26.91 -29.31
C LYS A 6 -13.22 -26.66 -28.89
N ASP A 7 -13.57 -25.41 -28.57
CA ASP A 7 -14.96 -25.01 -28.36
C ASP A 7 -15.35 -23.87 -29.31
N THR A 8 -16.29 -24.21 -30.17
CA THR A 8 -17.06 -23.31 -31.05
C THR A 8 -18.48 -23.25 -30.53
N PRO A 9 -19.11 -22.07 -30.39
CA PRO A 9 -20.56 -22.00 -30.32
C PRO A 9 -21.16 -21.73 -31.70
N LYS A 10 -22.18 -22.54 -31.95
CA LYS A 10 -23.01 -22.67 -33.15
C LYS A 10 -24.17 -21.68 -33.07
N SER A 11 -24.33 -20.93 -34.16
CA SER A 11 -25.56 -20.43 -34.78
C SER A 11 -26.82 -20.24 -33.93
N ASP A 12 -27.29 -18.99 -33.85
CA ASP A 12 -28.66 -18.61 -33.52
C ASP A 12 -29.26 -17.83 -34.71
N PRO A 13 -30.29 -18.34 -35.43
CA PRO A 13 -30.91 -17.62 -36.52
C PRO A 13 -32.27 -17.08 -36.12
N GLY A 14 -32.47 -15.77 -36.30
CA GLY A 14 -33.78 -15.24 -36.66
C GLY A 14 -34.35 -14.21 -35.69
N ARG A 15 -34.12 -12.93 -36.00
CA ARG A 15 -35.11 -11.89 -35.69
C ARG A 15 -35.20 -10.88 -36.83
N LYS A 16 -36.23 -11.07 -37.65
CA LYS A 16 -36.77 -10.08 -38.58
C LYS A 16 -37.59 -9.05 -37.78
N ASN A 17 -37.31 -7.77 -38.00
CA ASN A 17 -38.24 -6.63 -37.99
C ASN A 17 -37.36 -5.40 -38.28
N GLY A 18 -37.48 -4.67 -39.38
CA GLY A 18 -38.72 -4.19 -40.01
C GLY A 18 -38.99 -2.77 -39.51
N GLY A 19 -38.21 -1.80 -39.98
CA GLY A 19 -38.33 -0.39 -39.57
C GLY A 19 -37.81 0.56 -40.63
N LYS A 20 -38.67 0.87 -41.60
CA LYS A 20 -38.50 1.95 -42.58
C LYS A 20 -38.64 3.29 -41.86
N GLY A 21 -37.62 4.15 -41.94
CA GLY A 21 -37.66 5.54 -41.50
C GLY A 21 -36.84 6.41 -42.46
N ARG A 22 -37.53 7.25 -43.23
CA ARG A 22 -37.02 8.23 -44.20
C ARG A 22 -36.01 9.22 -43.60
N PRO A 23 -35.01 9.68 -44.37
CA PRO A 23 -34.30 10.94 -44.10
C PRO A 23 -35.06 12.15 -44.68
N PRO A 24 -35.03 13.33 -44.04
CA PRO A 24 -35.53 14.56 -44.65
C PRO A 24 -34.51 15.15 -45.64
N GLU A 25 -34.91 15.09 -46.90
CA GLU A 25 -34.83 16.13 -47.93
C GLU A 25 -34.31 17.51 -47.48
N VAL A 26 -33.15 17.92 -48.01
CA VAL A 26 -32.67 19.31 -48.02
C VAL A 26 -32.52 19.70 -49.49
N THR A 27 -33.40 20.56 -49.98
CA THR A 27 -33.41 21.11 -51.33
C THR A 27 -32.60 22.42 -51.38
N PRO A 28 -31.90 22.73 -52.49
CA PRO A 28 -30.92 23.83 -52.57
C PRO A 28 -31.52 25.14 -53.10
N GLY A 29 -30.88 26.26 -52.78
CA GLY A 29 -31.17 27.58 -53.36
C GLY A 29 -30.02 28.59 -53.17
N ALA A 30 -29.30 28.85 -54.26
CA ALA A 30 -28.32 29.93 -54.45
C ALA A 30 -29.05 31.29 -54.68
N PRO A 31 -28.42 32.50 -54.75
CA PRO A 31 -27.16 32.80 -55.45
C PRO A 31 -26.19 33.83 -54.77
N PRO A 32 -24.99 34.07 -55.35
CA PRO A 32 -24.06 35.12 -54.94
C PRO A 32 -24.02 36.33 -55.91
N ALA A 33 -23.94 37.54 -55.35
CA ALA A 33 -23.46 38.80 -55.95
C ALA A 33 -23.47 39.84 -54.81
N GLY A 34 -22.55 40.77 -54.60
CA GLY A 34 -21.39 41.26 -55.32
C GLY A 34 -21.08 42.67 -54.77
N ALA A 35 -19.79 43.01 -54.69
CA ALA A 35 -19.20 44.35 -54.70
C ALA A 35 -19.64 45.43 -53.66
N GLY A 36 -18.69 45.77 -52.77
CA GLY A 36 -18.06 47.10 -52.70
C GLY A 36 -18.84 48.30 -52.16
N SER A 37 -18.35 48.89 -51.06
CA SER A 37 -17.95 50.33 -50.97
C SER A 37 -17.58 50.72 -49.52
N SER A 38 -16.30 51.03 -49.30
CA SER A 38 -15.84 52.08 -48.36
C SER A 38 -16.19 53.48 -48.96
N PRO A 39 -15.97 54.67 -48.33
CA PRO A 39 -15.24 54.99 -47.07
C PRO A 39 -15.88 56.08 -46.16
N ALA A 40 -15.35 56.27 -44.94
CA ALA A 40 -15.29 57.54 -44.19
C ALA A 40 -14.40 57.32 -42.94
N SER A 41 -13.13 57.73 -42.92
CA SER A 41 -12.61 59.07 -42.55
C SER A 41 -12.86 59.51 -41.09
N ALA A 42 -11.87 59.22 -40.23
CA ALA A 42 -11.22 60.09 -39.20
C ALA A 42 -12.07 60.71 -38.04
N PRO A 43 -11.48 61.14 -36.88
CA PRO A 43 -10.04 61.43 -36.63
C PRO A 43 -9.42 60.98 -35.28
N ALA A 44 -8.08 60.88 -35.33
CA ALA A 44 -7.03 61.36 -34.39
C ALA A 44 -7.05 61.11 -32.86
N ALA A 45 -6.03 60.37 -32.41
CA ALA A 45 -5.02 60.67 -31.34
C ALA A 45 -5.46 60.85 -29.85
N PRO A 46 -4.59 60.59 -28.83
CA PRO A 46 -3.12 60.64 -28.88
C PRO A 46 -2.28 59.52 -28.21
N GLU A 47 -1.06 59.42 -28.75
CA GLU A 47 0.25 59.17 -28.14
C GLU A 47 0.35 58.59 -26.72
N ALA A 48 0.83 57.35 -26.63
CA ALA A 48 1.56 56.85 -25.46
C ALA A 48 3.04 56.61 -25.82
N LYS A 49 3.83 57.64 -25.49
CA LYS A 49 5.25 57.64 -25.10
C LYS A 49 6.01 56.30 -25.18
N ALA A 50 6.89 56.19 -26.16
CA ALA A 50 8.07 55.34 -26.13
C ALA A 50 9.17 55.99 -25.26
N ALA A 51 9.86 55.16 -24.48
CA ALA A 51 11.15 55.47 -23.87
C ALA A 51 12.04 54.20 -23.91
N PRO A 52 13.38 54.35 -23.95
CA PRO A 52 14.20 53.65 -24.93
C PRO A 52 15.00 52.47 -24.37
N ALA A 53 15.30 51.53 -25.27
CA ALA A 53 16.38 50.56 -25.12
C ALA A 53 17.75 51.25 -25.07
N LYS A 54 18.63 50.77 -24.17
CA LYS A 54 20.07 51.00 -24.25
C LYS A 54 20.79 49.64 -24.21
N PRO A 55 21.75 49.40 -25.12
CA PRO A 55 22.52 48.16 -25.22
C PRO A 55 23.89 48.27 -24.54
N ALA A 56 24.48 47.10 -24.27
CA ALA A 56 25.90 46.77 -24.08
C ALA A 56 26.01 45.77 -22.91
N ASP A 57 26.97 44.86 -22.80
CA ASP A 57 27.94 44.20 -23.67
C ASP A 57 28.62 43.19 -22.72
N ALA A 58 29.33 42.24 -23.30
CA ALA A 58 30.09 41.14 -22.71
C ALA A 58 30.70 41.34 -21.31
N ALA A 59 30.52 40.33 -20.46
CA ALA A 59 31.62 39.73 -19.70
C ALA A 59 31.23 38.34 -19.17
N ARG A 60 31.89 37.30 -19.70
CA ARG A 60 32.05 35.99 -19.03
C ARG A 60 32.80 36.18 -17.71
N PRO A 61 32.54 35.34 -16.70
CA PRO A 61 33.58 34.41 -16.25
C PRO A 61 33.02 32.99 -16.09
N MET A 62 33.69 31.98 -16.66
CA MET A 62 34.61 31.07 -15.98
C MET A 62 33.95 30.20 -14.89
N GLU A 63 33.88 28.90 -15.24
CA GLU A 63 34.14 27.74 -14.39
C GLU A 63 34.41 28.04 -12.91
N ALA A 64 33.44 27.64 -12.07
CA ALA A 64 33.69 27.28 -10.69
C ALA A 64 33.07 25.91 -10.42
N THR A 65 33.94 24.90 -10.50
CA THR A 65 33.78 23.58 -9.91
C THR A 65 33.25 23.68 -8.47
N PRO A 66 32.12 23.07 -8.11
CA PRO A 66 31.79 22.91 -6.70
C PRO A 66 32.67 21.80 -6.09
N PRO A 67 33.32 22.03 -4.94
CA PRO A 67 34.10 21.01 -4.27
C PRO A 67 33.21 19.88 -3.76
N ALA A 68 33.73 18.66 -3.87
CA ALA A 68 33.21 17.47 -3.24
C ALA A 68 32.93 17.73 -1.75
N ALA A 69 31.64 17.80 -1.40
CA ALA A 69 31.21 17.70 -0.02
C ALA A 69 31.39 16.23 0.41
N THR A 70 32.46 16.00 1.16
CA THR A 70 32.70 14.80 1.94
C THR A 70 31.52 14.58 2.88
N VAL A 71 30.59 13.72 2.47
CA VAL A 71 29.53 13.20 3.33
C VAL A 71 30.19 12.28 4.36
N PRO A 72 30.11 12.55 5.67
CA PRO A 72 30.56 11.58 6.67
C PRO A 72 29.67 10.34 6.61
N PRO A 73 30.22 9.12 6.71
CA PRO A 73 29.42 7.90 6.70
C PRO A 73 28.51 7.88 7.93
N LYS A 74 27.21 7.84 7.66
CA LYS A 74 26.15 7.53 8.63
C LYS A 74 26.50 6.18 9.31
N PRO A 75 26.64 6.12 10.64
CA PRO A 75 26.85 4.85 11.31
C PRO A 75 25.63 3.95 11.11
N ARG A 76 25.90 2.70 10.72
CA ARG A 76 24.94 1.59 10.72
C ARG A 76 24.22 1.55 12.08
N PRO A 77 22.89 1.45 12.13
CA PRO A 77 22.26 0.88 13.31
C PRO A 77 22.64 -0.59 13.35
N GLU A 78 23.44 -0.94 14.36
CA GLU A 78 23.62 -2.31 14.78
C GLU A 78 22.25 -2.95 15.00
N SER A 79 22.12 -4.16 14.47
CA SER A 79 21.10 -5.13 14.82
C SER A 79 21.18 -5.44 16.32
N GLY A 80 20.58 -4.56 17.13
CA GLY A 80 20.24 -4.79 18.52
C GLY A 80 19.02 -5.71 18.57
N THR A 81 19.24 -6.87 19.15
CA THR A 81 18.22 -7.81 19.63
C THR A 81 17.03 -7.10 20.30
N PRO A 82 15.78 -7.52 20.07
CA PRO A 82 14.65 -6.99 20.81
C PRO A 82 14.81 -7.37 22.28
N SER A 83 15.14 -6.36 23.08
CA SER A 83 15.10 -6.44 24.53
C SER A 83 13.65 -6.70 24.94
N VAL A 84 13.42 -7.90 25.48
CA VAL A 84 12.19 -8.26 26.19
C VAL A 84 11.97 -7.21 27.29
N PRO A 85 10.79 -6.55 27.36
CA PRO A 85 10.48 -5.67 28.48
C PRO A 85 10.34 -6.53 29.73
N ARG A 86 11.31 -6.39 30.62
CA ARG A 86 11.26 -6.79 32.03
C ARG A 86 10.03 -6.13 32.66
N PRO A 87 9.01 -6.90 33.13
CA PRO A 87 7.95 -6.29 33.91
C PRO A 87 8.54 -5.81 35.24
N ALA A 88 8.37 -4.52 35.48
CA ALA A 88 8.67 -3.87 36.73
C ALA A 88 7.90 -4.54 37.86
N SER A 89 8.61 -4.70 38.97
CA SER A 89 8.16 -5.15 40.27
C SER A 89 6.80 -4.56 40.66
N ALA A 90 5.81 -5.42 40.79
CA ALA A 90 4.57 -5.11 41.49
C ALA A 90 4.80 -5.17 43.02
N PRO A 91 4.13 -4.29 43.80
CA PRO A 91 4.29 -4.19 45.24
C PRO A 91 3.77 -5.43 45.99
N PRO A 92 4.31 -5.75 47.19
CA PRO A 92 3.80 -6.84 48.00
C PRO A 92 2.35 -6.53 48.45
N ALA A 93 1.43 -7.42 48.11
CA ALA A 93 0.07 -7.40 48.62
C ALA A 93 0.06 -7.67 50.14
N PRO A 94 -0.86 -7.06 50.89
CA PRO A 94 -0.86 -7.06 52.35
C PRO A 94 -1.17 -8.44 52.94
N GLU A 95 -0.48 -8.72 54.04
CA GLU A 95 -0.78 -9.76 55.03
C GLU A 95 -2.28 -9.79 55.33
N ARG A 96 -2.92 -10.94 55.09
CA ARG A 96 -4.20 -11.25 55.72
C ARG A 96 -3.91 -11.79 57.12
N HIS A 97 -4.21 -10.94 58.10
CA HIS A 97 -4.51 -11.36 59.46
C HIS A 97 -5.73 -12.29 59.46
N ASP A 98 -5.51 -13.59 59.60
CA ASP A 98 -6.51 -14.51 60.15
C ASP A 98 -6.16 -14.75 61.63
N ARG A 99 -6.71 -13.89 62.48
CA ARG A 99 -6.83 -14.12 63.92
C ARG A 99 -8.29 -13.92 64.32
N LEU A 100 -8.73 -14.83 65.20
CA LEU A 100 -9.94 -14.79 66.04
C LEU A 100 -11.23 -15.31 65.38
N ALA A 101 -11.68 -16.52 65.73
CA ALA A 101 -12.44 -16.78 66.96
C ALA A 101 -12.87 -18.26 67.07
N LEU A 102 -12.49 -18.89 68.19
CA LEU A 102 -13.06 -20.10 68.82
C LEU A 102 -14.57 -19.91 69.17
N PRO A 103 -15.26 -20.85 69.87
CA PRO A 103 -15.43 -22.29 69.68
C PRO A 103 -16.90 -22.77 69.89
N VAL A 104 -17.34 -23.87 69.27
CA VAL A 104 -18.52 -24.67 69.71
C VAL A 104 -18.24 -26.12 69.30
N ALA A 105 -17.79 -27.01 70.19
CA ALA A 105 -18.50 -27.76 71.22
C ALA A 105 -19.38 -28.93 70.68
N VAL A 106 -19.16 -30.10 71.32
CA VAL A 106 -20.05 -31.26 71.50
C VAL A 106 -20.04 -32.35 70.41
N VAL A 107 -19.14 -33.34 70.55
CA VAL A 107 -19.42 -34.75 70.20
C VAL A 107 -18.86 -35.67 71.30
N SER A 108 -19.80 -36.33 71.97
CA SER A 108 -19.75 -37.64 72.66
C SER A 108 -18.62 -37.93 73.66
N GLY A 109 -18.88 -37.61 74.92
CA GLY A 109 -18.35 -38.38 76.05
C GLY A 109 -19.20 -39.64 76.27
N ILE A 110 -18.70 -40.77 75.80
CA ILE A 110 -19.12 -42.12 76.23
C ILE A 110 -18.00 -42.62 77.17
N VAL A 111 -18.37 -43.39 78.20
CA VAL A 111 -17.54 -44.01 79.25
C VAL A 111 -17.51 -43.25 80.58
N ALA A 112 -18.50 -43.53 81.44
CA ALA A 112 -18.31 -43.75 82.88
C ALA A 112 -19.59 -44.31 83.53
N LEU A 113 -19.42 -45.25 84.47
CA LEU A 113 -20.39 -45.76 85.46
C LEU A 113 -21.32 -46.91 85.04
N ALA A 114 -20.69 -47.97 84.51
CA ALA A 114 -21.02 -49.33 84.93
C ALA A 114 -20.17 -49.68 86.17
N ALA A 115 -20.73 -49.46 87.36
CA ALA A 115 -20.26 -50.05 88.62
C ALA A 115 -21.47 -50.19 89.54
N LEU A 116 -22.40 -51.03 89.07
CA LEU A 116 -23.49 -51.60 89.84
C LEU A 116 -22.87 -52.37 91.01
N GLY A 117 -23.20 -51.93 92.23
CA GLY A 117 -22.82 -52.57 93.48
C GLY A 117 -23.27 -54.03 93.48
N ILE A 118 -22.26 -54.89 93.44
CA ILE A 118 -22.33 -56.31 93.70
C ILE A 118 -22.85 -56.51 95.14
N THR A 119 -24.09 -56.96 95.22
CA THR A 119 -24.59 -58.03 96.10
C THR A 119 -23.85 -58.24 97.44
N LEU A 120 -24.43 -57.73 98.53
CA LEU A 120 -24.29 -58.28 99.87
C LEU A 120 -24.93 -59.68 99.89
N ALA A 121 -24.10 -60.72 99.86
CA ALA A 121 -24.48 -62.09 100.19
C ALA A 121 -23.26 -62.84 100.76
N ASP A 122 -22.96 -62.62 102.05
CA ASP A 122 -22.25 -63.59 102.90
C ASP A 122 -22.51 -63.23 104.38
N ARG A 123 -23.57 -63.74 105.03
CA ARG A 123 -23.68 -65.01 105.76
C ARG A 123 -22.46 -65.38 106.63
N GLY A 124 -22.62 -65.14 107.94
CA GLY A 124 -22.59 -66.21 108.95
C GLY A 124 -21.24 -66.81 109.38
N ARG A 125 -20.78 -66.41 110.57
CA ARG A 125 -20.08 -67.23 111.58
C ARG A 125 -20.56 -66.71 112.94
N VAL A 126 -21.47 -67.34 113.68
CA VAL A 126 -21.32 -68.55 114.51
C VAL A 126 -20.03 -68.53 115.32
N ASP A 127 -20.14 -68.07 116.57
CA ASP A 127 -19.16 -68.31 117.63
C ASP A 127 -19.78 -69.30 118.63
N LEU A 128 -19.42 -70.57 118.44
CA LEU A 128 -19.74 -71.73 119.28
C LEU A 128 -18.47 -72.01 120.11
N GLY A 129 -18.38 -71.44 121.31
CA GLY A 129 -17.16 -71.55 122.13
C GLY A 129 -17.32 -71.29 123.63
N ARG A 130 -18.54 -71.35 124.18
CA ARG A 130 -18.79 -71.35 125.64
C ARG A 130 -19.75 -72.46 126.05
N ILE A 131 -19.35 -73.68 125.72
CA ILE A 131 -19.77 -74.91 126.40
C ILE A 131 -18.49 -75.42 127.08
N ASP A 132 -18.13 -74.85 128.24
CA ASP A 132 -17.04 -75.39 129.07
C ASP A 132 -16.99 -74.85 130.52
N ARG A 133 -18.15 -74.60 131.13
CA ARG A 133 -18.25 -74.32 132.58
C ARG A 133 -19.41 -75.06 133.26
N LEU A 134 -19.69 -76.26 132.79
CA LEU A 134 -20.56 -77.26 133.43
C LEU A 134 -19.76 -78.15 134.38
N GLU A 135 -19.00 -77.58 135.33
CA GLU A 135 -18.21 -78.43 136.24
C GLU A 135 -18.09 -77.97 137.70
N GLN A 136 -18.86 -77.00 138.17
CA GLN A 136 -18.89 -76.67 139.61
C GLN A 136 -20.30 -76.40 140.10
N GLY A 137 -21.09 -77.48 140.14
CA GLY A 137 -22.45 -77.47 140.66
C GLY A 137 -22.75 -78.78 141.40
N GLN A 138 -21.99 -79.07 142.47
CA GLN A 138 -22.31 -80.21 143.33
C GLN A 138 -21.73 -80.05 144.74
N ALA A 139 -22.22 -79.06 145.49
CA ALA A 139 -22.27 -79.11 146.95
C ALA A 139 -23.20 -78.02 147.50
N SER A 140 -23.98 -78.39 148.52
CA SER A 140 -24.76 -77.51 149.44
C SER A 140 -26.17 -77.05 149.01
N LEU A 141 -27.10 -78.00 149.06
CA LEU A 141 -28.40 -77.80 149.73
C LEU A 141 -28.12 -77.28 151.16
N PRO A 142 -28.57 -76.08 151.60
CA PRO A 142 -29.98 -75.78 151.87
C PRO A 142 -30.35 -74.28 151.69
N ALA A 143 -30.96 -73.86 150.56
CA ALA A 143 -31.49 -72.49 150.43
C ALA A 143 -32.73 -72.41 149.50
N LEU A 144 -33.50 -73.48 149.42
CA LEU A 144 -34.65 -73.65 148.51
C LEU A 144 -35.92 -72.90 148.93
N THR A 145 -35.87 -72.07 149.97
CA THR A 145 -37.04 -71.32 150.48
C THR A 145 -37.01 -69.83 150.09
N GLY A 146 -35.91 -69.31 149.54
CA GLY A 146 -35.79 -67.90 149.10
C GLY A 146 -36.00 -67.66 147.59
N GLN A 147 -35.90 -68.70 146.75
CA GLN A 147 -35.96 -68.57 145.28
C GLN A 147 -37.39 -68.45 144.70
N VAL A 148 -38.43 -68.81 145.45
CA VAL A 148 -39.83 -68.66 144.99
C VAL A 148 -40.31 -67.20 145.08
N GLN A 149 -39.73 -66.38 145.97
CA GLN A 149 -40.08 -64.96 146.07
C GLN A 149 -39.35 -64.09 145.02
N ALA A 150 -38.15 -64.47 144.59
CA ALA A 150 -37.37 -63.74 143.58
C ALA A 150 -37.89 -63.97 142.13
N LEU A 151 -38.49 -65.13 141.84
CA LEU A 151 -39.09 -65.42 140.53
C LEU A 151 -40.38 -64.61 140.26
N ALA A 152 -41.09 -64.20 141.31
CA ALA A 152 -42.24 -63.29 141.21
C ALA A 152 -41.82 -61.84 140.83
N GLY A 153 -40.59 -61.41 141.18
CA GLY A 153 -40.05 -60.12 140.75
C GLY A 153 -39.55 -60.11 139.30
N GLN A 154 -38.96 -61.22 138.84
CA GLN A 154 -38.48 -61.35 137.46
C GLN A 154 -39.61 -61.48 136.43
N THR A 155 -40.74 -62.10 136.80
CA THR A 155 -41.93 -62.15 135.93
C THR A 155 -42.61 -60.78 135.75
N GLY A 156 -42.55 -59.91 136.77
CA GLY A 156 -42.97 -58.51 136.65
C GLY A 156 -42.08 -57.66 135.72
N GLN A 157 -40.75 -57.81 135.82
CA GLN A 157 -39.82 -57.12 134.90
C GLN A 157 -39.87 -57.67 133.47
N ALA A 158 -40.11 -58.97 133.28
CA ALA A 158 -40.33 -59.54 131.96
C ALA A 158 -41.62 -59.01 131.32
N GLY A 159 -42.70 -58.85 132.10
CA GLY A 159 -43.94 -58.22 131.65
C GLY A 159 -43.76 -56.76 131.24
N GLN A 160 -42.97 -55.98 132.00
CA GLN A 160 -42.64 -54.59 131.64
C GLN A 160 -41.76 -54.49 130.39
N ARG A 161 -40.81 -55.42 130.20
CA ARG A 161 -40.00 -55.49 128.97
C ARG A 161 -40.84 -55.90 127.76
N PHE A 162 -41.79 -56.81 127.94
CA PHE A 162 -42.71 -57.20 126.88
C PHE A 162 -43.65 -56.06 126.51
N ALA A 163 -44.21 -55.34 127.49
CA ALA A 163 -45.02 -54.15 127.24
C ALA A 163 -44.21 -53.04 126.56
N ALA A 164 -42.94 -52.84 126.95
CA ALA A 164 -42.05 -51.89 126.28
C ALA A 164 -41.71 -52.33 124.85
N LEU A 165 -41.50 -53.63 124.61
CA LEU A 165 -41.29 -54.19 123.27
C LEU A 165 -42.54 -54.07 122.41
N GLU A 166 -43.72 -54.37 122.95
CA GLU A 166 -45.00 -54.25 122.26
C GLU A 166 -45.31 -52.80 121.91
N THR A 167 -44.94 -51.87 122.80
CA THR A 167 -45.02 -50.42 122.54
C THR A 167 -44.01 -50.00 121.47
N ALA A 168 -42.75 -50.44 121.56
CA ALA A 168 -41.73 -50.16 120.54
C ALA A 168 -42.04 -50.80 119.18
N LEU A 169 -42.72 -51.95 119.14
CA LEU A 169 -43.21 -52.60 117.93
C LEU A 169 -44.41 -51.85 117.34
N ARG A 170 -45.33 -51.34 118.17
CA ARG A 170 -46.42 -50.48 117.71
C ARG A 170 -45.92 -49.13 117.21
N GLU A 171 -44.97 -48.51 117.91
CA GLU A 171 -44.32 -47.26 117.50
C GLU A 171 -43.45 -47.46 116.25
N GLY A 172 -42.72 -48.58 116.16
CA GLY A 172 -41.95 -48.97 114.99
C GLY A 172 -42.83 -49.26 113.77
N ALA A 173 -43.95 -49.97 113.96
CA ALA A 173 -44.93 -50.22 112.90
C ALA A 173 -45.61 -48.91 112.46
N ALA A 174 -45.94 -48.01 113.39
CA ALA A 174 -46.48 -46.69 113.07
C ALA A 174 -45.45 -45.82 112.32
N ALA A 175 -44.19 -45.80 112.76
CA ALA A 175 -43.10 -45.09 112.09
C ALA A 175 -42.84 -45.65 110.68
N GLN A 176 -42.87 -46.97 110.53
CA GLN A 176 -42.73 -47.64 109.24
C GLN A 176 -43.92 -47.35 108.31
N ASN A 177 -45.14 -47.31 108.84
CA ASN A 177 -46.33 -46.98 108.05
C ASN A 177 -46.31 -45.50 107.63
N ASN A 178 -45.85 -44.59 108.50
CA ASN A 178 -45.61 -43.19 108.17
C ASN A 178 -44.51 -43.04 107.10
N GLN A 179 -43.47 -43.87 107.15
CA GLN A 179 -42.40 -43.89 106.15
C GLN A 179 -42.88 -44.43 104.80
N ILE A 180 -43.73 -45.46 104.79
CA ILE A 180 -44.38 -45.98 103.58
C ILE A 180 -45.33 -44.94 102.98
N GLN A 181 -46.09 -44.22 103.81
CA GLN A 181 -46.95 -43.12 103.34
C GLN A 181 -46.12 -41.99 102.74
N ALA A 182 -45.06 -41.53 103.43
CA ALA A 182 -44.16 -40.50 102.90
C ALA A 182 -43.50 -40.92 101.57
N LEU A 183 -43.08 -42.19 101.44
CA LEU A 183 -42.54 -42.71 100.18
C LEU A 183 -43.61 -42.80 99.08
N ARG A 184 -44.86 -43.17 99.43
CA ARG A 184 -45.97 -43.19 98.47
C ARG A 184 -46.30 -41.79 97.97
N ASP A 185 -46.34 -40.82 98.86
CA ASP A 185 -46.55 -39.40 98.54
C ASP A 185 -45.38 -38.85 97.71
N GLN A 186 -44.15 -39.23 98.03
CA GLN A 186 -42.96 -38.87 97.24
C GLN A 186 -43.01 -39.48 95.83
N VAL A 187 -43.42 -40.74 95.68
CA VAL A 187 -43.57 -41.40 94.37
C VAL A 187 -44.71 -40.78 93.57
N ALA A 188 -45.83 -40.44 94.22
CA ALA A 188 -46.94 -39.74 93.58
C ALA A 188 -46.52 -38.34 93.10
N GLY A 189 -45.79 -37.60 93.94
CA GLY A 189 -45.18 -36.31 93.57
C GLY A 189 -44.23 -36.45 92.39
N GLN A 190 -43.30 -37.41 92.42
CA GLN A 190 -42.37 -37.67 91.31
C GLN A 190 -43.06 -38.05 90.00
N ARG A 191 -44.19 -38.78 90.06
CA ARG A 191 -45.00 -39.09 88.87
C ARG A 191 -45.65 -37.83 88.30
N SER A 192 -46.27 -37.03 89.16
CA SER A 192 -46.84 -35.73 88.77
C SER A 192 -45.79 -34.80 88.16
N ASP A 193 -44.60 -34.72 88.76
CA ASP A 193 -43.48 -33.92 88.25
C ASP A 193 -42.98 -34.43 86.89
N ARG A 194 -42.88 -35.76 86.71
CA ARG A 194 -42.53 -36.36 85.42
C ARG A 194 -43.57 -36.05 84.34
N GLU A 195 -44.86 -36.17 84.65
CA GLU A 195 -45.94 -35.85 83.71
C GLU A 195 -45.96 -34.36 83.37
N ALA A 196 -45.67 -33.48 84.34
CA ALA A 196 -45.55 -32.05 84.11
C ALA A 196 -44.32 -31.72 83.24
N LEU A 197 -43.17 -32.34 83.50
CA LEU A 197 -41.96 -32.22 82.68
C LEU A 197 -42.17 -32.74 81.26
N GLN A 198 -42.87 -33.87 81.12
CA GLN A 198 -43.17 -34.45 79.81
C GLN A 198 -44.10 -33.54 79.00
N ARG A 199 -45.19 -33.05 79.60
CA ARG A 199 -46.05 -32.04 78.95
C ARG A 199 -45.29 -30.76 78.60
N ALA A 200 -44.38 -30.31 79.44
CA ALA A 200 -43.55 -29.14 79.16
C ALA A 200 -42.54 -29.40 78.02
N ALA A 201 -42.00 -30.62 77.92
CA ALA A 201 -41.11 -31.03 76.84
C ALA A 201 -41.87 -31.12 75.51
N ASP A 202 -43.04 -31.76 75.49
CA ASP A 202 -43.89 -31.87 74.30
C ASP A 202 -44.32 -30.50 73.81
N ALA A 203 -44.75 -29.60 74.70
CA ALA A 203 -45.09 -28.22 74.36
C ALA A 203 -43.89 -27.43 73.79
N ARG A 204 -42.67 -27.66 74.28
CA ARG A 204 -41.45 -27.04 73.74
C ARG A 204 -41.10 -27.60 72.37
N ILE A 205 -41.26 -28.90 72.16
CA ILE A 205 -41.03 -29.55 70.85
C ILE A 205 -42.01 -28.98 69.84
N GLU A 206 -43.31 -28.94 70.13
CA GLU A 206 -44.31 -28.38 69.21
C GLU A 206 -44.04 -26.89 68.91
N ALA A 207 -43.66 -26.10 69.92
CA ALA A 207 -43.31 -24.70 69.72
C ALA A 207 -42.04 -24.54 68.84
N ALA A 208 -41.05 -25.40 69.04
CA ALA A 208 -39.83 -25.43 68.22
C ALA A 208 -40.12 -25.88 66.78
N GLU A 209 -40.96 -26.89 66.58
CA GLU A 209 -41.40 -27.37 65.26
C GLU A 209 -42.17 -26.29 64.50
N ARG A 210 -43.10 -25.59 65.17
CA ARG A 210 -43.81 -24.45 64.56
C ARG A 210 -42.87 -23.32 64.18
N SER A 211 -41.92 -22.98 65.06
CA SER A 211 -40.90 -21.96 64.79
C SER A 211 -39.99 -22.36 63.62
N LEU A 212 -39.53 -23.62 63.58
CA LEU A 212 -38.70 -24.13 62.50
C LEU A 212 -39.45 -24.12 61.17
N SER A 213 -40.71 -24.57 61.15
CA SER A 213 -41.57 -24.56 59.96
C SER A 213 -41.78 -23.13 59.44
N GLN A 214 -42.02 -22.16 60.33
CA GLN A 214 -42.13 -20.75 59.95
C GLN A 214 -40.83 -20.20 59.36
N ARG A 215 -39.68 -20.55 59.93
CA ARG A 215 -38.36 -20.14 59.42
C ARG A 215 -38.05 -20.76 58.06
N ILE A 216 -38.40 -22.03 57.84
CA ILE A 216 -38.23 -22.73 56.56
C ILE A 216 -39.10 -22.05 55.50
N ASN A 217 -40.40 -21.90 55.75
CA ASN A 217 -41.31 -21.24 54.80
C ASN A 217 -40.88 -19.79 54.51
N GLY A 218 -40.39 -19.06 55.52
CA GLY A 218 -39.82 -17.74 55.35
C GLY A 218 -38.57 -17.74 54.46
N ALA A 219 -37.64 -18.65 54.70
CA ALA A 219 -36.42 -18.79 53.90
C ALA A 219 -36.72 -19.21 52.45
N GLU A 220 -37.68 -20.12 52.24
CA GLU A 220 -38.14 -20.53 50.92
C GLU A 220 -38.75 -19.36 50.14
N SER A 221 -39.61 -18.56 50.78
CA SER A 221 -40.19 -17.36 50.15
C SER A 221 -39.13 -16.32 49.77
N GLN A 222 -38.11 -16.12 50.62
CA GLN A 222 -36.99 -15.23 50.35
C GLN A 222 -36.12 -15.74 49.20
N LEU A 223 -35.85 -17.05 49.14
CA LEU A 223 -35.12 -17.66 48.04
C LEU A 223 -35.88 -17.53 46.72
N ALA A 224 -37.18 -17.83 46.70
CA ALA A 224 -38.03 -17.67 45.52
C ALA A 224 -38.03 -16.20 45.03
N GLN A 225 -38.14 -15.24 45.95
CA GLN A 225 -38.10 -13.82 45.61
C GLN A 225 -36.73 -13.39 45.06
N ARG A 226 -35.63 -13.89 45.63
CA ARG A 226 -34.27 -13.61 45.12
C ARG A 226 -34.07 -14.19 43.72
N ILE A 227 -34.53 -15.41 43.48
CA ILE A 227 -34.46 -16.05 42.14
C ILE A 227 -35.26 -15.22 41.13
N ALA A 228 -36.52 -14.90 41.43
CA ALA A 228 -37.35 -14.09 40.55
C ALA A 228 -36.74 -12.71 40.26
N SER A 229 -36.16 -12.05 41.28
CA SER A 229 -35.46 -10.77 41.09
C SER A 229 -34.20 -10.88 40.23
N ALA A 230 -33.46 -11.99 40.36
CA ALA A 230 -32.27 -12.25 39.57
C ALA A 230 -32.63 -12.55 38.11
N GLU A 231 -33.67 -13.35 37.87
CA GLU A 231 -34.19 -13.65 36.53
C GLU A 231 -34.70 -12.36 35.85
N ALA A 232 -35.47 -11.54 36.57
CA ALA A 232 -35.94 -10.25 36.08
C ALA A 232 -34.80 -9.28 35.75
N ALA A 233 -33.69 -9.34 36.48
CA ALA A 233 -32.51 -8.51 36.21
C ALA A 233 -31.65 -9.04 35.04
N LEU A 234 -31.65 -10.35 34.79
CA LEU A 234 -30.85 -10.96 33.73
C LEU A 234 -31.45 -10.72 32.33
N GLY A 235 -32.77 -10.74 32.20
CA GLY A 235 -33.45 -10.54 30.90
C GLY A 235 -33.00 -9.26 30.17
N PRO A 236 -33.10 -8.07 30.80
CA PRO A 236 -32.65 -6.82 30.19
C PRO A 236 -31.15 -6.78 29.88
N ARG A 237 -30.32 -7.46 30.68
CA ARG A 237 -28.86 -7.52 30.45
C ARG A 237 -28.53 -8.35 29.22
N PHE A 238 -29.20 -9.49 29.01
CA PHE A 238 -29.04 -10.28 27.78
C PHE A 238 -29.48 -9.51 26.54
N ALA A 239 -30.64 -8.85 26.59
CA ALA A 239 -31.11 -8.02 25.48
C ALA A 239 -30.15 -6.85 25.18
N ALA A 240 -29.59 -6.20 26.21
CA ALA A 240 -28.60 -5.15 26.03
C ALA A 240 -27.30 -5.65 25.39
N VAL A 241 -26.81 -6.82 25.82
CA VAL A 241 -25.61 -7.45 25.24
C VAL A 241 -25.85 -7.86 23.79
N GLU A 242 -26.99 -8.46 23.48
CA GLU A 242 -27.36 -8.84 22.11
C GLU A 242 -27.45 -7.62 21.19
N ASN A 243 -28.13 -6.55 21.63
CA ASN A 243 -28.20 -5.29 20.89
C ASN A 243 -26.81 -4.67 20.68
N ALA A 244 -25.95 -4.68 21.69
CA ALA A 244 -24.58 -4.18 21.57
C ALA A 244 -23.76 -5.02 20.58
N MET A 245 -23.96 -6.34 20.57
CA MET A 245 -23.28 -7.24 19.63
C MET A 245 -23.74 -7.00 18.19
N GLN A 246 -25.06 -6.86 17.96
CA GLN A 246 -25.61 -6.52 16.64
C GLN A 246 -25.09 -5.16 16.14
N GLN A 247 -25.02 -4.15 17.01
CA GLN A 247 -24.46 -2.84 16.66
C GLN A 247 -22.98 -2.92 16.30
N ARG A 248 -22.18 -3.70 17.03
CA ARG A 248 -20.75 -3.90 16.75
C ARG A 248 -20.54 -4.62 15.42
N VAL A 249 -21.34 -5.64 15.12
CA VAL A 249 -21.28 -6.35 13.83
C VAL A 249 -21.59 -5.37 12.69
N ALA A 250 -22.69 -4.62 12.78
CA ALA A 250 -23.04 -3.63 11.76
C ALA A 250 -21.98 -2.54 11.57
N ALA A 251 -21.30 -2.12 12.65
CA ALA A 251 -20.21 -1.16 12.56
C ALA A 251 -18.98 -1.73 11.85
N VAL A 252 -18.58 -2.96 12.17
CA VAL A 252 -17.45 -3.66 11.53
C VAL A 252 -17.75 -3.94 10.05
N GLU A 253 -18.99 -4.31 9.72
CA GLU A 253 -19.43 -4.49 8.33
C GLU A 253 -19.29 -3.19 7.52
N ARG A 254 -19.74 -2.05 8.06
CA ARG A 254 -19.58 -0.74 7.40
C ARG A 254 -18.10 -0.37 7.23
N GLU A 255 -17.30 -0.54 8.28
CA GLU A 255 -15.86 -0.24 8.21
C GLU A 255 -15.16 -1.12 7.17
N SER A 256 -15.51 -2.41 7.08
CA SER A 256 -14.93 -3.30 6.07
C SER A 256 -15.37 -2.93 4.64
N ALA A 257 -16.64 -2.55 4.44
CA ALA A 257 -17.13 -2.07 3.15
C ALA A 257 -16.42 -0.76 2.72
N GLU A 258 -16.23 0.17 3.65
CA GLU A 258 -15.49 1.42 3.40
C GLU A 258 -14.02 1.16 3.03
N ARG A 259 -13.35 0.24 3.74
CA ARG A 259 -11.97 -0.16 3.45
C ARG A 259 -11.85 -0.82 2.07
N MET A 260 -12.79 -1.68 1.69
CA MET A 260 -12.82 -2.28 0.35
C MET A 260 -13.01 -1.23 -0.74
N ALA A 261 -13.98 -0.32 -0.58
CA ALA A 261 -14.21 0.75 -1.54
C ALA A 261 -13.00 1.69 -1.66
N ALA A 262 -12.31 2.01 -0.57
CA ALA A 262 -11.08 2.79 -0.59
C ALA A 262 -9.93 2.07 -1.31
N ALA A 263 -9.78 0.76 -1.07
CA ALA A 263 -8.77 -0.05 -1.74
C ALA A 263 -9.03 -0.16 -3.26
N GLU A 264 -10.29 -0.31 -3.68
CA GLU A 264 -10.69 -0.32 -5.09
C GLU A 264 -10.41 1.02 -5.78
N ARG A 265 -10.71 2.16 -5.13
CA ARG A 265 -10.36 3.47 -5.69
C ARG A 265 -8.86 3.63 -5.84
N ALA A 266 -8.09 3.23 -4.81
CA ALA A 266 -6.64 3.32 -4.85
C ALA A 266 -6.03 2.41 -5.94
N SER A 267 -6.61 1.24 -6.23
CA SER A 267 -6.14 0.37 -7.31
C SER A 267 -6.49 0.96 -8.69
N ALA A 268 -7.71 1.49 -8.86
CA ALA A 268 -8.13 2.16 -10.09
C ALA A 268 -7.26 3.38 -10.41
N GLU A 269 -6.92 4.19 -9.41
CA GLU A 269 -6.01 5.33 -9.56
C GLU A 269 -4.59 4.91 -9.97
N ARG A 270 -4.06 3.82 -9.40
CA ARG A 270 -2.74 3.28 -9.78
C ARG A 270 -2.74 2.77 -11.22
N LEU A 271 -3.81 2.09 -11.66
CA LEU A 271 -3.94 1.62 -13.03
C LEU A 271 -3.99 2.81 -14.01
N ALA A 272 -4.84 3.80 -13.74
CA ALA A 272 -4.91 5.01 -14.56
C ALA A 272 -3.59 5.78 -14.64
N ALA A 273 -2.81 5.82 -13.54
CA ALA A 273 -1.48 6.42 -13.55
C ALA A 273 -0.48 5.63 -14.41
N ARG A 274 -0.55 4.28 -14.39
CA ARG A 274 0.29 3.42 -15.23
C ARG A 274 -0.06 3.54 -16.70
N ASP A 275 -1.34 3.65 -17.05
CA ASP A 275 -1.77 3.85 -18.43
C ASP A 275 -1.22 5.15 -19.00
N ARG A 276 -1.33 6.26 -18.26
CA ARG A 276 -0.73 7.55 -18.66
C ARG A 276 0.79 7.48 -18.81
N GLU A 277 1.47 6.71 -17.97
CA GLU A 277 2.92 6.50 -18.07
C GLU A 277 3.27 5.73 -19.37
N LEU A 278 2.50 4.70 -19.71
CA LEU A 278 2.68 3.94 -20.95
C LEU A 278 2.41 4.81 -22.18
N ASP A 279 1.35 5.60 -22.19
CA ASP A 279 1.02 6.53 -23.27
C ASP A 279 2.16 7.55 -23.51
N ALA A 280 2.71 8.11 -22.43
CA ALA A 280 3.84 9.02 -22.52
C ALA A 280 5.09 8.33 -23.10
N ARG A 281 5.35 7.07 -22.73
CA ARG A 281 6.46 6.27 -23.30
C ARG A 281 6.25 6.02 -24.79
N PHE A 282 5.02 5.71 -25.23
CA PHE A 282 4.70 5.52 -26.64
C PHE A 282 4.90 6.80 -27.45
N ALA A 283 4.46 7.96 -26.95
CA ALA A 283 4.66 9.24 -27.61
C ALA A 283 6.16 9.57 -27.80
N VAL A 284 7.00 9.26 -26.80
CA VAL A 284 8.46 9.42 -26.91
C VAL A 284 9.05 8.48 -27.96
N LEU A 285 8.58 7.23 -28.04
CA LEU A 285 9.04 6.27 -29.06
C LEU A 285 8.65 6.72 -30.47
N GLN A 286 7.41 7.17 -30.68
CA GLN A 286 6.95 7.72 -31.95
C GLN A 286 7.76 8.95 -32.37
N GLN A 287 8.09 9.83 -31.41
CA GLN A 287 8.97 10.97 -31.69
C GLN A 287 10.37 10.51 -32.11
N ARG A 288 10.93 9.47 -31.49
CA ARG A 288 12.24 8.92 -31.89
C ARG A 288 12.19 8.31 -33.29
N GLU A 289 11.14 7.56 -33.61
CA GLU A 289 10.93 7.00 -34.95
C GLU A 289 10.88 8.08 -36.02
N SER A 290 10.07 9.14 -35.82
CA SER A 290 10.02 10.27 -36.76
C SER A 290 11.37 10.98 -36.93
N ARG A 291 12.19 11.05 -35.89
CA ARG A 291 13.55 11.62 -35.96
C ARG A 291 14.51 10.71 -36.72
N LEU A 292 14.36 9.39 -36.59
CA LEU A 292 15.14 8.41 -37.35
C LEU A 292 14.80 8.48 -38.83
N ASP A 293 13.52 8.58 -39.20
CA ASP A 293 13.11 8.74 -40.60
C ASP A 293 13.70 10.00 -41.25
N VAL A 294 13.72 11.12 -40.51
CA VAL A 294 14.34 12.37 -40.98
C VAL A 294 15.85 12.19 -41.11
N ALA A 295 16.51 11.55 -40.14
CA ALA A 295 17.95 11.28 -40.19
C ALA A 295 18.32 10.35 -41.36
N GLU A 296 17.51 9.32 -41.62
CA GLU A 296 17.70 8.39 -42.73
C GLU A 296 17.55 9.10 -44.08
N ARG A 297 16.52 9.93 -44.25
CA ARG A 297 16.36 10.75 -45.46
C ARG A 297 17.55 11.68 -45.67
N ARG A 298 18.05 12.32 -44.61
CA ARG A 298 19.24 13.19 -44.68
C ARG A 298 20.48 12.40 -45.12
N LEU A 299 20.69 11.20 -44.57
CA LEU A 299 21.79 10.32 -44.96
C LEU A 299 21.66 9.88 -46.42
N ALA A 300 20.47 9.51 -46.87
CA ALA A 300 20.20 9.14 -48.27
C ALA A 300 20.53 10.30 -49.23
N VAL A 301 20.16 11.54 -48.88
CA VAL A 301 20.52 12.74 -49.67
C VAL A 301 22.04 12.97 -49.69
N LEU A 302 22.74 12.81 -48.57
CA LEU A 302 24.21 12.95 -48.54
C LEU A 302 24.91 11.90 -49.41
N VAL A 303 24.47 10.65 -49.35
CA VAL A 303 25.01 9.57 -50.19
C VAL A 303 24.70 9.82 -51.67
N ALA A 304 23.48 10.24 -52.01
CA ALA A 304 23.11 10.54 -53.39
C ALA A 304 23.87 11.76 -53.96
N THR A 305 24.06 12.82 -53.17
CA THR A 305 24.79 14.03 -53.61
C THR A 305 26.27 13.77 -53.80
N THR A 306 26.92 13.02 -52.91
CA THR A 306 28.33 12.61 -53.09
C THR A 306 28.53 11.70 -54.29
N ALA A 307 27.61 10.75 -54.52
CA ALA A 307 27.63 9.92 -55.73
C ALA A 307 27.43 10.77 -57.00
N ALA A 308 26.51 11.73 -56.99
CA ALA A 308 26.25 12.61 -58.13
C ALA A 308 27.44 13.54 -58.42
N ASP A 309 28.09 14.07 -57.40
CA ASP A 309 29.30 14.90 -57.55
C ASP A 309 30.45 14.11 -58.20
N SER A 310 30.71 12.89 -57.72
CA SER A 310 31.72 12.01 -58.33
C SER A 310 31.38 11.62 -59.78
N ALA A 311 30.10 11.42 -60.10
CA ALA A 311 29.64 11.11 -61.44
C ALA A 311 29.76 12.32 -62.40
N LEU A 312 29.41 13.53 -61.94
CA LEU A 312 29.63 14.78 -62.68
C LEU A 312 31.11 14.98 -63.00
N ALA A 313 31.99 14.82 -61.99
CA ALA A 313 33.43 14.96 -62.17
C ALA A 313 33.99 13.94 -63.17
N ALA A 314 33.47 12.72 -63.17
CA ALA A 314 33.87 11.64 -64.08
C ALA A 314 33.19 11.68 -65.46
N GLY A 315 32.28 12.62 -65.73
CA GLY A 315 31.53 12.68 -67.00
C GLY A 315 30.56 11.51 -67.19
N ARG A 316 30.09 10.89 -66.10
CA ARG A 316 29.17 9.75 -66.14
C ARG A 316 27.72 10.23 -66.04
N PRO A 317 26.76 9.53 -66.69
CA PRO A 317 25.35 9.85 -66.54
C PRO A 317 24.90 9.71 -65.08
N LEU A 318 24.09 10.66 -64.62
CA LEU A 318 23.68 10.77 -63.21
C LEU A 318 22.53 9.85 -62.83
N GLY A 319 21.92 9.13 -63.77
CA GLY A 319 20.70 8.36 -63.55
C GLY A 319 20.76 7.43 -62.33
N ARG A 320 21.89 6.75 -62.11
CA ARG A 320 22.06 5.86 -60.95
C ARG A 320 22.18 6.61 -59.62
N ALA A 321 22.83 7.77 -59.61
CA ALA A 321 22.97 8.59 -58.40
C ALA A 321 21.64 9.29 -58.04
N LEU A 322 20.90 9.74 -59.06
CA LEU A 322 19.61 10.41 -58.90
C LEU A 322 18.47 9.44 -58.56
N ALA A 323 18.55 8.17 -58.98
CA ALA A 323 17.53 7.16 -58.68
C ALA A 323 17.34 6.90 -57.18
N ASN A 324 18.37 7.19 -56.36
CA ASN A 324 18.34 6.99 -54.91
C ASN A 324 17.96 8.26 -54.14
N LEU A 325 17.73 9.38 -54.82
CA LEU A 325 17.39 10.64 -54.16
C LEU A 325 15.92 10.62 -53.74
N PRO A 326 15.58 10.92 -52.47
CA PRO A 326 14.19 11.06 -52.06
C PRO A 326 13.60 12.34 -52.67
N GLY A 327 12.60 12.18 -53.57
CA GLY A 327 11.89 13.29 -54.21
C GLY A 327 12.23 13.48 -55.69
N GLU A 328 11.74 14.57 -56.29
CA GLU A 328 12.00 14.91 -57.68
C GLU A 328 13.37 15.59 -57.81
N ALA A 329 14.21 15.08 -58.73
CA ALA A 329 15.52 15.66 -58.98
C ALA A 329 15.39 17.05 -59.65
N PRO A 330 16.17 18.07 -59.23
CA PRO A 330 16.20 19.37 -59.88
C PRO A 330 16.40 19.26 -61.40
N ALA A 331 15.70 20.08 -62.17
CA ALA A 331 15.73 20.05 -63.64
C ALA A 331 17.16 20.15 -64.23
N ALA A 332 18.06 20.89 -63.56
CA ALA A 332 19.45 21.00 -63.95
C ALA A 332 20.24 19.68 -63.87
N LEU A 333 19.82 18.76 -62.99
CA LEU A 333 20.43 17.43 -62.84
C LEU A 333 19.73 16.39 -63.71
N SER A 334 18.41 16.49 -63.87
CA SER A 334 17.62 15.52 -64.65
C SER A 334 18.04 15.46 -66.13
N ARG A 335 18.49 16.59 -66.70
CA ARG A 335 19.04 16.64 -68.07
C ARG A 335 20.26 15.73 -68.30
N TYR A 336 21.00 15.45 -67.24
CA TYR A 336 22.18 14.58 -67.25
C TYR A 336 21.89 13.19 -66.68
N ALA A 337 20.61 12.85 -66.47
CA ALA A 337 20.24 11.52 -65.98
C ALA A 337 20.61 10.43 -67.01
N SER A 338 20.40 10.69 -68.30
CA SER A 338 20.68 9.77 -69.41
C SER A 338 21.87 10.18 -70.28
N ALA A 339 22.20 11.47 -70.35
CA ALA A 339 23.32 11.99 -71.13
C ALA A 339 24.55 12.25 -70.25
N ALA A 340 25.74 11.91 -70.75
CA ALA A 340 27.00 12.22 -70.09
C ALA A 340 27.19 13.75 -70.01
N PRO A 341 27.41 14.32 -68.82
CA PRO A 341 27.73 15.74 -68.69
C PRO A 341 29.12 16.02 -69.28
N PRO A 342 29.34 17.20 -69.89
CA PRO A 342 30.66 17.62 -70.31
C PRO A 342 31.55 17.73 -69.06
N THR A 343 32.70 17.07 -69.08
CA THR A 343 33.70 17.19 -68.02
C THR A 343 34.44 18.52 -68.16
N GLU A 344 35.01 19.01 -67.07
CA GLU A 344 35.81 20.24 -67.11
C GLU A 344 37.03 20.11 -68.04
N ALA A 345 37.63 18.92 -68.10
CA ALA A 345 38.67 18.61 -69.07
C ALA A 345 38.17 18.69 -70.52
N SER A 346 36.95 18.19 -70.80
CA SER A 346 36.35 18.31 -72.14
C SER A 346 35.98 19.76 -72.49
N LEU A 347 35.59 20.58 -71.49
CA LEU A 347 35.33 22.01 -71.67
C LEU A 347 36.63 22.78 -71.95
N ARG A 348 37.76 22.40 -71.32
CA ARG A 348 39.09 22.96 -71.61
C ARG A 348 39.54 22.63 -73.03
N LEU A 349 39.39 21.38 -73.44
CA LEU A 349 39.75 20.96 -74.79
C LEU A 349 38.89 21.64 -75.87
N SER A 350 37.58 21.71 -75.66
CA SER A 350 36.65 22.36 -76.60
C SER A 350 36.75 23.89 -76.59
N PHE A 351 37.25 24.50 -75.51
CA PHE A 351 37.46 25.94 -75.42
C PHE A 351 38.45 26.42 -76.48
N ASP A 352 39.57 25.71 -76.68
CA ASP A 352 40.60 26.13 -77.64
C ASP A 352 40.07 26.10 -79.09
N ASP A 353 39.24 25.11 -79.43
CA ASP A 353 38.58 25.01 -80.73
C ASP A 353 37.50 26.10 -80.91
N ALA A 354 36.68 26.34 -79.88
CA ALA A 354 35.68 27.40 -79.88
C ALA A 354 36.32 28.81 -79.97
N ALA A 355 37.42 29.04 -79.24
CA ALA A 355 38.18 30.28 -79.29
C ALA A 355 38.83 30.51 -80.65
N ARG A 356 39.30 29.45 -81.32
CA ARG A 356 39.81 29.54 -82.70
C ARG A 356 38.69 29.93 -83.67
N ALA A 357 37.52 29.30 -83.58
CA ALA A 357 36.35 29.66 -84.39
C ALA A 357 35.89 31.11 -84.14
N ALA A 358 35.91 31.54 -82.88
CA ALA A 358 35.55 32.90 -82.48
C ALA A 358 36.51 33.95 -83.04
N ARG A 359 37.83 33.67 -83.05
CA ARG A 359 38.85 34.54 -83.69
C ARG A 359 38.74 34.58 -85.22
N ALA A 360 38.24 33.52 -85.85
CA ALA A 360 37.97 33.53 -87.28
C ALA A 360 36.79 34.46 -87.63
N GLN A 361 35.80 34.55 -86.73
CA GLN A 361 34.64 35.44 -86.88
C GLN A 361 34.92 36.90 -86.52
N SER A 362 35.95 37.18 -85.70
CA SER A 362 36.35 38.56 -85.36
C SER A 362 37.22 39.23 -86.42
N GLN A 363 37.81 38.46 -87.34
CA GLN A 363 38.58 39.03 -88.44
C GLN A 363 37.63 39.79 -89.38
N PRO A 364 37.81 41.11 -89.56
CA PRO A 364 36.98 41.87 -90.49
C PRO A 364 37.10 41.24 -91.86
N SER A 365 35.98 40.87 -92.48
CA SER A 365 35.91 40.28 -93.81
C SER A 365 36.74 41.13 -94.76
N THR A 366 37.93 40.67 -95.09
CA THR A 366 38.90 41.40 -95.91
C THR A 366 38.56 41.32 -97.40
N GLU A 367 37.29 40.99 -97.70
CA GLU A 367 36.71 41.02 -99.05
C GLU A 367 36.56 42.48 -99.49
N GLY A 368 37.64 43.01 -100.07
CA GLY A 368 37.67 44.34 -100.69
C GLY A 368 38.86 45.22 -100.26
N GLN A 369 39.63 44.84 -99.24
CA GLN A 369 40.81 45.61 -98.84
C GLN A 369 42.02 45.22 -99.70
N THR A 370 42.62 46.22 -100.35
CA THR A 370 43.82 46.06 -101.17
C THR A 370 44.97 45.48 -100.34
N VAL A 371 45.78 44.61 -100.94
CA VAL A 371 46.93 43.94 -100.30
C VAL A 371 47.88 44.94 -99.61
N TRP A 372 47.91 46.19 -100.09
CA TRP A 372 48.66 47.31 -99.51
C TRP A 372 48.12 47.79 -98.15
N GLU A 373 46.80 47.87 -97.97
CA GLU A 373 46.17 48.26 -96.69
C GLU A 373 46.45 47.22 -95.60
N SER A 374 46.37 45.93 -95.97
CA SER A 374 46.70 44.83 -95.06
C SER A 374 48.17 44.76 -94.68
N ALA A 375 49.10 45.28 -95.50
CA ALA A 375 50.51 45.39 -95.15
C ALA A 375 50.75 46.53 -94.13
N ALA A 376 50.07 47.66 -94.29
CA ALA A 376 50.15 48.78 -93.35
C ALA A 376 49.58 48.41 -91.96
N GLN A 377 48.45 47.69 -91.90
CA GLN A 377 47.88 47.19 -90.65
C GLN A 377 48.77 46.14 -89.96
N ARG A 378 49.47 45.28 -90.71
CA ARG A 378 50.41 44.31 -90.13
C ARG A 378 51.64 44.97 -89.50
N LEU A 379 52.11 46.09 -90.05
CA LEU A 379 53.21 46.87 -89.47
C LEU A 379 52.79 47.65 -88.22
N GLY A 380 51.55 48.15 -88.18
CA GLY A 380 50.99 48.75 -86.97
C GLY A 380 50.84 47.75 -85.81
N ASN A 381 50.42 46.52 -86.10
CA ASN A 381 50.25 45.46 -85.11
C ASN A 381 51.56 44.90 -84.52
N LEU A 382 52.72 45.32 -85.02
CA LEU A 382 54.02 44.84 -84.51
C LEU A 382 54.57 45.68 -83.34
N VAL A 383 53.96 46.84 -83.04
CA VAL A 383 54.39 47.73 -81.95
C VAL A 383 53.37 47.68 -80.81
N THR A 384 53.49 46.69 -79.93
CA THR A 384 52.68 46.64 -78.71
C THR A 384 53.28 47.58 -77.66
N VAL A 385 52.76 48.81 -77.55
CA VAL A 385 53.09 49.69 -76.43
C VAL A 385 52.22 49.30 -75.24
N ARG A 386 52.79 48.55 -74.30
CA ARG A 386 52.15 48.22 -73.03
C ARG A 386 52.24 49.44 -72.11
N ARG A 387 51.11 50.13 -71.87
CA ARG A 387 51.03 51.24 -70.89
C ARG A 387 50.33 50.72 -69.64
N GLY A 388 51.09 50.11 -68.74
CA GLY A 388 50.55 49.53 -67.50
C GLY A 388 49.82 48.22 -67.75
N GLU A 389 48.63 48.06 -67.17
CA GLU A 389 47.79 46.86 -67.30
C GLU A 389 46.87 46.91 -68.53
N ASP A 390 46.70 48.09 -69.16
CA ASP A 390 45.93 48.25 -70.39
C ASP A 390 46.80 48.02 -71.64
N VAL A 391 46.39 47.05 -72.45
CA VAL A 391 46.93 46.82 -73.79
C VAL A 391 46.24 47.80 -74.75
N VAL A 392 46.90 48.93 -75.03
CA VAL A 392 46.33 50.01 -75.84
C VAL A 392 46.26 49.66 -77.33
N TRP A 393 47.06 48.71 -77.82
CA TRP A 393 47.03 48.21 -79.21
C TRP A 393 47.22 46.69 -79.24
N GLY A 394 46.15 45.99 -79.62
CA GLY A 394 46.03 44.53 -79.69
C GLY A 394 44.55 44.16 -79.82
N ASP A 395 44.23 43.00 -80.39
CA ASP A 395 42.85 42.52 -80.46
C ASP A 395 42.32 42.27 -79.03
N ALA A 396 41.50 43.19 -78.52
CA ALA A 396 40.94 43.13 -77.16
C ALA A 396 40.22 41.80 -76.90
N ILE A 397 39.65 41.19 -77.94
CA ILE A 397 39.00 39.88 -77.88
C ILE A 397 40.00 38.77 -77.52
N SER A 398 41.21 38.83 -78.09
CA SER A 398 42.26 37.85 -77.79
C SER A 398 42.76 37.96 -76.35
N GLY A 399 42.82 39.18 -75.78
CA GLY A 399 43.15 39.38 -74.37
C GLY A 399 42.14 38.73 -73.43
N GLU A 400 40.85 39.03 -73.63
CA GLU A 400 39.74 38.45 -72.85
C GLU A 400 39.64 36.91 -72.99
N LEU A 401 39.90 36.37 -74.19
CA LEU A 401 39.92 34.92 -74.42
C LEU A 401 41.08 34.23 -73.67
N GLU A 402 42.28 34.82 -73.66
CA GLU A 402 43.40 34.27 -72.88
C GLU A 402 43.14 34.36 -71.37
N GLU A 403 42.48 35.42 -70.92
CA GLU A 403 42.06 35.55 -69.54
C GLU A 403 40.98 34.53 -69.13
N ALA A 404 40.01 34.27 -70.01
CA ALA A 404 39.02 33.20 -69.82
C ALA A 404 39.70 31.83 -69.78
N ARG A 405 40.69 31.58 -70.63
CA ARG A 405 41.51 30.36 -70.63
C ARG A 405 42.25 30.17 -69.32
N ARG A 406 42.92 31.22 -68.82
CA ARG A 406 43.59 31.19 -67.51
C ARG A 406 42.63 30.89 -66.36
N ALA A 407 41.44 31.49 -66.37
CA ALA A 407 40.41 31.19 -65.37
C ALA A 407 39.98 29.72 -65.44
N LEU A 408 39.78 29.19 -66.65
CA LEU A 408 39.41 27.80 -66.85
C LEU A 408 40.52 26.82 -66.43
N ASP A 409 41.78 27.13 -66.72
CA ASP A 409 42.94 26.34 -66.29
C ASP A 409 43.09 26.30 -64.77
N ALA A 410 42.77 27.43 -64.11
CA ALA A 410 42.68 27.55 -62.66
C ALA A 410 41.47 26.81 -62.04
N GLY A 411 40.57 26.27 -62.86
CA GLY A 411 39.34 25.60 -62.41
C GLY A 411 38.19 26.55 -62.04
N ASP A 412 38.34 27.84 -62.33
CA ASP A 412 37.30 28.85 -62.12
C ASP A 412 36.41 28.97 -63.38
N LEU A 413 35.58 27.93 -63.56
CA LEU A 413 34.58 27.89 -64.64
C LEU A 413 33.60 29.09 -64.59
N PRO A 414 33.10 29.55 -63.43
CA PRO A 414 32.27 30.76 -63.36
C PRO A 414 32.95 32.00 -63.95
N ALA A 415 34.20 32.28 -63.56
CA ALA A 415 34.93 33.42 -64.09
C ALA A 415 35.21 33.28 -65.60
N ALA A 416 35.54 32.08 -66.07
CA ALA A 416 35.73 31.82 -67.49
C ALA A 416 34.45 32.11 -68.31
N VAL A 417 33.29 31.65 -67.83
CA VAL A 417 32.00 31.93 -68.48
C VAL A 417 31.69 33.42 -68.50
N GLN A 418 31.90 34.14 -67.39
CA GLN A 418 31.67 35.58 -67.31
C GLN A 418 32.51 36.37 -68.33
N LYS A 419 33.78 36.01 -68.50
CA LYS A 419 34.68 36.66 -69.47
C LYS A 419 34.25 36.40 -70.91
N VAL A 420 33.87 35.17 -71.24
CA VAL A 420 33.35 34.83 -72.58
C VAL A 420 32.02 35.54 -72.86
N GLU A 421 31.18 35.73 -71.84
CA GLU A 421 29.94 36.51 -71.95
C GLU A 421 30.17 38.01 -72.13
N ALA A 422 31.30 38.56 -71.67
CA ALA A 422 31.65 39.96 -71.90
C ALA A 422 32.07 40.25 -73.35
N LEU A 423 32.42 39.22 -74.13
CA LEU A 423 32.87 39.37 -75.52
C LEU A 423 31.80 39.99 -76.43
N PRO A 424 32.19 40.69 -77.52
CA PRO A 424 31.26 41.25 -78.50
C PRO A 424 30.36 40.19 -79.15
N GLY A 425 29.14 40.59 -79.54
CA GLY A 425 28.08 39.69 -80.03
C GLY A 425 28.47 38.65 -81.09
N PRO A 426 29.19 39.02 -82.18
CA PRO A 426 29.58 38.06 -83.22
C PRO A 426 30.50 36.94 -82.70
N VAL A 427 31.47 37.32 -81.86
CA VAL A 427 32.44 36.40 -81.25
C VAL A 427 31.77 35.51 -80.22
N ARG A 428 30.91 36.11 -79.38
CA ARG A 428 30.11 35.39 -78.40
C ARG A 428 29.19 34.36 -79.05
N SER A 429 28.62 34.68 -80.21
CA SER A 429 27.78 33.75 -80.98
C SER A 429 28.55 32.50 -81.42
N ALA A 430 29.81 32.66 -81.84
CA ALA A 430 30.68 31.53 -82.20
C ALA A 430 30.99 30.62 -80.98
N MET A 431 31.00 31.18 -79.77
CA MET A 431 31.21 30.43 -78.52
C MET A 431 29.91 29.95 -77.86
N SER A 432 28.75 30.16 -78.47
CA SER A 432 27.44 29.86 -77.86
C SER A 432 27.27 28.39 -77.47
N GLY A 433 27.82 27.45 -78.26
CA GLY A 433 27.80 26.02 -77.94
C GLY A 433 28.57 25.70 -76.66
N TRP A 434 29.81 26.18 -76.57
CA TRP A 434 30.65 26.03 -75.37
C TRP A 434 30.01 26.70 -74.15
N LEU A 435 29.45 27.91 -74.30
CA LEU A 435 28.72 28.60 -73.23
C LEU A 435 27.51 27.80 -72.73
N GLY A 436 26.77 27.15 -73.61
CA GLY A 436 25.62 26.31 -73.25
C GLY A 436 26.02 25.10 -72.40
N GLU A 437 27.12 24.44 -72.77
CA GLU A 437 27.70 23.32 -72.01
C GLU A 437 28.23 23.77 -70.65
N ALA A 438 29.01 24.86 -70.62
CA ALA A 438 29.61 25.41 -69.41
C ALA A 438 28.57 25.90 -68.39
N ARG A 439 27.60 26.72 -68.81
CA ARG A 439 26.46 27.13 -67.96
C ARG A 439 25.67 25.94 -67.46
N GLY A 440 25.61 24.92 -68.30
CA GLY A 440 24.97 23.67 -68.00
C GLY A 440 25.57 22.91 -66.82
N LEU A 441 26.89 22.76 -66.84
CA LEU A 441 27.64 22.15 -65.76
C LEU A 441 27.57 23.01 -64.49
N LEU A 442 27.65 24.34 -64.61
CA LEU A 442 27.49 25.27 -63.48
C LEU A 442 26.11 25.13 -62.82
N ALA A 443 25.03 25.07 -63.62
CA ALA A 443 23.68 24.88 -63.10
C ALA A 443 23.52 23.55 -62.36
N ALA A 444 24.14 22.47 -62.86
CA ALA A 444 24.15 21.17 -62.18
C ALA A 444 24.91 21.22 -60.85
N ARG A 445 26.10 21.83 -60.81
CA ARG A 445 26.88 22.01 -59.56
C ARG A 445 26.11 22.84 -58.53
N ALA A 446 25.50 23.95 -58.96
CA ALA A 446 24.67 24.79 -58.09
C ALA A 446 23.44 24.04 -57.54
N ALA A 447 22.81 23.19 -58.35
CA ALA A 447 21.70 22.35 -57.90
C ALA A 447 22.13 21.31 -56.85
N LEU A 448 23.32 20.71 -56.97
CA LEU A 448 23.86 19.82 -55.93
C LEU A 448 24.13 20.55 -54.61
N GLU A 449 24.67 21.78 -54.68
CA GLU A 449 24.88 22.59 -53.48
C GLU A 449 23.56 22.91 -52.79
N THR A 450 22.52 23.24 -53.58
CA THR A 450 21.18 23.50 -53.07
C THR A 450 20.59 22.26 -52.39
N LEU A 451 20.78 21.06 -52.95
CA LEU A 451 20.35 19.80 -52.31
C LEU A 451 21.09 19.53 -51.00
N ARG A 452 22.39 19.85 -50.93
CA ARG A 452 23.20 19.70 -49.72
C ARG A 452 22.75 20.67 -48.62
N ALA A 453 22.49 21.92 -48.98
CA ALA A 453 22.00 22.95 -48.07
C ALA A 453 20.55 22.70 -47.62
N GLY A 454 19.69 22.28 -48.54
CA GLY A 454 18.26 21.99 -48.29
C GLY A 454 18.03 20.80 -47.36
N GLY A 455 18.98 19.87 -47.25
CA GLY A 455 18.94 18.77 -46.29
C GLY A 455 19.19 19.19 -44.82
N GLN A 456 19.56 20.45 -44.56
CA GLN A 456 19.85 20.95 -43.21
C GLN A 456 18.66 21.63 -42.51
N GLY A 457 17.61 21.98 -43.26
CA GLY A 457 16.29 22.36 -42.70
C GLY A 457 15.58 21.14 -42.13
#